data_AF-S4NMB5-F1
#
_entry.id   AF-S4NMB5-F1
#
_cell.length_a   1.000
_cell.length_b   1.000
_cell.length_c   1.000
_cell.angle_alpha   90.00
_cell.angle_beta   90.00
_cell.angle_gamma   90.00
#
_symmetry.space_group_name_H-M   'P 1'
#
loop_
_entity.id
_entity.type
_entity.pdbx_description
1 polymer ?
#
loop_
_entity_poly.entity_id
_entity_poly.type
_entity_poly.pdbx_seq_one_letter_code
_entity_poly.pdbx_strand_id
1 'polypeptide(L)'
;MGTTPTEAAQIVTLLRQGLSQRVVVRQLKISQSCVSKVYKRFRETGGFIPRPRSGRRRCTSNRDDRFITTTSLRNRHLTGVDVQN
;
A
#
# COMPACT_ATOMS: atom_id res chain seq x y z
N MET A 1 -1.32 -10.47 -0.54
CA MET A 1 -2.11 -10.48 0.70
C MET A 1 -3.40 -9.74 0.42
N GLY A 2 -4.36 -10.45 -0.20
CA GLY A 2 -5.67 -9.91 -0.53
C GLY A 2 -6.68 -10.36 0.52
N THR A 3 -6.53 -9.89 1.76
CA THR A 3 -7.63 -9.98 2.73
C THR A 3 -8.54 -8.80 2.50
N THR A 4 -9.82 -9.07 2.34
CA THR A 4 -10.82 -8.01 2.30
C THR A 4 -10.93 -7.33 3.67
N PRO A 5 -11.36 -6.06 3.74
CA PRO A 5 -11.55 -5.37 5.02
C PRO A 5 -12.54 -6.10 5.95
N THR A 6 -13.53 -6.80 5.38
CA THR A 6 -14.52 -7.59 6.11
C THR A 6 -13.88 -8.82 6.76
N GLU A 7 -13.07 -9.59 6.03
CA GLU A 7 -12.30 -10.71 6.59
C GLU A 7 -11.35 -10.23 7.69
N ALA A 8 -10.70 -9.08 7.50
CA ALA A 8 -9.82 -8.51 8.52
C ALA A 8 -10.59 -8.13 9.79
N ALA A 9 -11.80 -7.59 9.68
CA ALA A 9 -12.67 -7.32 10.83
C ALA A 9 -13.13 -8.61 11.51
N GLN A 10 -13.48 -9.66 10.76
CA GLN A 10 -13.84 -10.97 11.31
C GLN A 10 -12.66 -11.59 12.09
N ILE A 11 -11.45 -11.53 11.55
CA ILE A 11 -10.25 -12.00 12.27
C ILE A 11 -10.09 -11.26 13.59
N VAL A 12 -10.17 -9.93 13.57
CA VAL A 12 -9.94 -9.10 14.77
C VAL A 12 -11.04 -9.31 15.82
N THR A 13 -12.30 -9.45 15.40
CA THR A 13 -13.43 -9.71 16.31
C THR A 13 -13.27 -11.06 17.01
N LEU A 14 -12.98 -12.13 16.28
CA LEU A 14 -12.75 -13.45 16.86
C LEU A 14 -11.56 -13.46 17.84
N LEU A 15 -10.45 -12.79 17.48
CA LEU A 15 -9.29 -12.68 18.37
C LEU A 15 -9.60 -11.85 19.62
N ARG A 16 -10.41 -10.79 19.53
CA ARG A 16 -10.87 -10.00 20.67
C ARG A 16 -11.81 -10.76 21.60
N GLN A 17 -12.57 -11.72 21.07
CA GLN A 17 -13.40 -12.65 21.85
C GLN A 17 -12.58 -13.71 22.60
N GLY A 18 -11.24 -13.69 22.49
CA GLY A 18 -10.35 -14.61 23.20
C GLY A 18 -10.07 -15.92 22.47
N LEU A 19 -10.53 -16.07 21.22
CA LEU A 19 -10.20 -17.24 20.41
C LEU A 19 -8.72 -17.22 20.03
N SER A 20 -8.07 -18.39 20.10
CA SER A 20 -6.69 -18.51 19.65
C SER A 20 -6.57 -18.36 18.13
N GLN A 21 -5.43 -17.85 17.64
CA GLN A 21 -5.18 -17.75 16.20
C GLN A 21 -5.33 -19.09 15.47
N ARG A 22 -5.02 -20.21 16.13
CA ARG A 22 -5.15 -21.56 15.56
C ARG A 22 -6.61 -21.90 15.25
N VAL A 23 -7.55 -21.49 16.11
CA VAL A 23 -8.99 -21.68 15.90
C VAL A 23 -9.48 -20.78 14.76
N VAL A 24 -9.08 -19.52 14.76
CA VAL A 24 -9.44 -18.55 13.71
C VAL A 24 -8.99 -19.01 12.33
N VAL A 25 -7.77 -19.55 12.21
CA VAL A 25 -7.23 -20.12 10.96
C VAL A 25 -8.12 -21.25 10.42
N ARG A 26 -8.57 -22.15 11.30
CA ARG A 26 -9.43 -23.28 10.91
C ARG A 26 -10.83 -22.82 10.51
N GLN A 27 -11.38 -21.86 11.26
CA GLN A 27 -12.74 -21.35 11.05
C GLN A 27 -12.85 -20.53 9.76
N LEU A 28 -11.91 -19.62 9.50
CA LEU A 28 -11.92 -18.73 8.35
C LEU A 28 -11.20 -19.31 7.12
N LYS A 29 -10.52 -20.46 7.26
CA LYS A 29 -9.68 -21.08 6.20
C LYS A 29 -8.62 -20.12 5.64
N ILE A 30 -8.10 -19.23 6.47
CA ILE A 30 -7.06 -18.25 6.14
C ILE A 30 -5.72 -18.73 6.72
N SER A 31 -4.61 -18.48 6.03
CA SER A 31 -3.29 -18.88 6.51
C SER A 31 -2.91 -18.19 7.83
N GLN A 32 -2.19 -18.91 8.69
CA GLN A 32 -1.78 -18.38 10.01
C GLN A 32 -0.95 -17.09 9.89
N SER A 33 -0.04 -17.03 8.92
CA SER A 33 0.79 -15.84 8.69
C SER A 33 -0.04 -14.63 8.29
N CYS A 34 -1.16 -14.84 7.60
CA CYS A 34 -2.10 -13.79 7.24
C CYS A 34 -2.85 -13.27 8.47
N VAL A 35 -3.41 -14.17 9.30
CA VAL A 35 -4.07 -13.82 10.57
C VAL A 35 -3.14 -13.01 11.48
N SER A 36 -1.89 -13.46 11.63
CA SER A 36 -0.87 -12.76 12.43
C SER A 36 -0.55 -11.36 11.88
N LYS A 37 -0.35 -11.23 10.56
CA LYS A 37 -0.08 -9.93 9.91
C LYS A 37 -1.26 -8.97 10.00
N VAL A 38 -2.49 -9.46 9.83
CA VAL A 38 -3.71 -8.66 9.97
C VAL A 38 -3.85 -8.13 11.39
N TYR A 39 -3.70 -9.00 12.40
CA TYR A 39 -3.83 -8.59 13.79
C TYR A 39 -2.72 -7.62 14.21
N LYS A 40 -1.48 -7.85 13.77
CA LYS A 40 -0.37 -6.91 13.97
C LYS A 40 -0.69 -5.54 13.36
N ARG A 41 -1.13 -5.50 12.09
CA ARG A 41 -1.52 -4.25 11.42
C ARG A 41 -2.66 -3.53 12.16
N PHE A 42 -3.67 -4.27 12.62
CA PHE A 42 -4.78 -3.71 13.38
C PHE A 42 -4.29 -3.09 14.69
N ARG A 43 -3.38 -3.74 15.42
CA ARG A 43 -2.79 -3.18 16.65
C ARG A 43 -1.99 -1.89 16.39
N GLU A 44 -1.31 -1.80 15.25
CA GLU A 44 -0.51 -0.63 14.89
C GLU A 44 -1.35 0.56 14.37
N THR A 45 -2.46 0.29 13.69
CA THR A 45 -3.19 1.34 12.92
C THR A 45 -4.63 1.54 13.36
N GLY A 46 -5.22 0.59 14.10
CA GLY A 46 -6.65 0.54 14.40
C GLY A 46 -7.54 0.22 13.17
N GLY A 47 -6.96 0.14 11.97
CA GLY A 47 -7.67 -0.02 10.72
C GLY A 47 -7.70 -1.47 10.21
N PHE A 48 -8.74 -1.78 9.44
CA PHE A 48 -8.89 -3.07 8.75
C PHE A 48 -8.35 -3.03 7.31
N ILE A 49 -8.27 -1.84 6.73
CA ILE A 49 -7.84 -1.60 5.36
C ILE A 49 -6.32 -1.80 5.25
N PRO A 50 -5.83 -2.51 4.21
CA PRO A 50 -4.41 -2.57 3.92
C PRO A 50 -3.78 -1.19 3.73
N ARG A 51 -2.54 -1.00 4.19
CA ARG A 51 -1.80 0.23 3.88
C ARG A 51 -1.63 0.34 2.36
N PRO A 52 -1.83 1.55 1.78
CA PRO A 52 -1.50 1.76 0.38
C PRO A 52 -0.02 1.45 0.17
N ARG A 53 0.28 0.75 -0.93
CA ARG A 53 1.67 0.48 -1.29
C ARG A 53 2.27 1.76 -1.83
N SER A 54 3.49 2.07 -1.41
CA SER A 54 4.29 3.05 -2.14
C SER A 54 4.57 2.47 -3.53
N GLY A 55 4.27 3.25 -4.57
CA GLY A 55 4.67 2.93 -5.93
C GLY A 55 6.17 3.04 -6.11
N ARG A 56 6.66 2.68 -7.30
CA ARG A 56 8.05 2.94 -7.69
C ARG A 56 8.31 4.45 -7.63
N ARG A 57 9.46 4.86 -7.10
CA ARG A 57 9.88 6.27 -7.15
C ARG A 57 9.96 6.74 -8.60
N ARG A 58 9.53 7.97 -8.84
CA ARG A 58 9.65 8.60 -10.16
C ARG A 58 11.14 8.81 -10.49
N CYS A 59 11.47 8.76 -11.78
CA CYS A 59 12.83 9.05 -12.23
C CYS A 59 13.13 10.55 -12.15
N THR A 60 12.10 11.39 -12.31
CA THR A 60 12.20 12.85 -12.24
C THR A 60 11.68 13.38 -10.91
N SER A 61 12.31 14.45 -10.41
CA SER A 61 11.79 15.24 -9.31
C SER A 61 10.79 16.29 -9.79
N ASN A 62 10.05 16.91 -8.86
CA ASN A 62 9.16 18.02 -9.18
C ASN A 62 9.91 19.22 -9.83
N ARG A 63 11.21 19.37 -9.51
CA ARG A 63 12.04 20.43 -10.11
C ARG A 63 12.39 20.09 -11.54
N ASP A 64 12.73 18.83 -11.83
CA ASP A 64 13.02 18.37 -13.18
C ASP A 64 11.77 18.49 -14.05
N ASP A 65 10.61 18.07 -13.54
CA ASP A 65 9.33 18.23 -14.25
C ASP A 65 9.04 19.70 -14.59
N ARG A 66 9.30 20.62 -13.65
CA ARG A 66 9.11 22.06 -13.86
C ARG A 66 10.11 22.62 -14.89
N PHE A 67 11.35 22.15 -14.85
CA PHE A 67 12.36 22.53 -15.83
C PHE A 67 11.96 22.05 -17.23
N ILE A 68 11.64 20.76 -17.36
CA ILE A 68 11.23 20.13 -18.62
C ILE A 68 10.03 20.88 -19.23
N THR A 69 8.99 21.12 -18.44
CA THR A 69 7.78 21.81 -18.91
C THR A 69 8.06 23.25 -19.35
N THR A 70 8.78 24.02 -18.55
CA THR A 70 9.06 25.44 -18.86
C THR A 70 9.96 25.57 -20.09
N THR A 71 11.01 24.76 -20.18
CA THR A 71 11.97 24.79 -21.29
C THR A 71 11.33 24.34 -22.60
N SER A 72 10.51 23.28 -22.58
CA SER A 72 9.77 22.82 -23.76
C SER A 72 8.77 23.86 -24.28
N LEU A 73 8.09 24.57 -23.37
CA LEU A 73 7.09 25.58 -23.76
C LEU A 73 7.74 26.84 -24.34
N ARG A 74 8.89 27.26 -23.82
CA ARG A 74 9.64 28.41 -24.33
C ARG A 74 10.30 28.12 -25.67
N ASN A 75 10.88 26.93 -25.81
CA ASN A 75 11.66 26.53 -26.97
C ASN A 75 11.06 25.25 -27.57
N ARG A 76 9.97 25.40 -28.31
CA ARG A 76 9.17 24.27 -28.85
C ARG A 76 9.93 23.38 -29.85
N HIS A 77 11.10 23.81 -30.31
CA HIS A 77 11.95 23.05 -31.24
C HIS A 77 12.96 22.13 -30.56
N LEU A 78 13.13 22.22 -29.23
CA LEU A 78 14.03 21.34 -28.49
C LEU A 78 13.48 19.91 -28.43
N THR A 79 14.36 18.93 -28.53
CA THR A 79 13.99 17.52 -28.42
C THR A 79 13.98 17.06 -26.96
N GLY A 80 13.38 15.89 -26.69
CA GLY A 80 13.34 15.34 -25.32
C GLY A 80 14.73 15.13 -24.71
N VAL A 81 15.74 14.84 -25.53
CA VAL A 81 17.14 14.69 -25.08
C VAL A 81 17.73 16.04 -24.66
N ASP A 82 17.41 17.11 -25.39
CA ASP A 82 17.93 18.46 -25.11
C ASP A 82 17.34 19.08 -23.83
N VAL A 83 16.16 18.64 -23.43
CA VAL A 83 15.39 19.19 -22.30
C VAL A 83 15.52 18.32 -21.04
N GLN A 84 16.10 17.13 -21.16
CA GLN A 84 16.36 16.25 -20.03
C GLN A 84 17.47 16.84 -19.15
N ASN A 85 17.25 16.82 -17.83
CA ASN A 85 18.21 17.22 -16.81
C ASN A 85 19.11 16.03 -16.43
#